data_AF-A0A367IUJ1-F1
#
_entry.id   AF-A0A367IUJ1-F1
#
_cell.length_a   1.000
_cell.length_b   1.000
_cell.length_c   1.000
_cell.angle_alpha   90.00
_cell.angle_beta   90.00
_cell.angle_gamma   90.00
#
_symmetry.space_group_name_H-M   'P 1'
#
loop_
_entity.id
_entity.type
_entity.pdbx_description
1 polymer ?
#
loop_
_entity_poly.entity_id
_entity_poly.type
_entity_poly.pdbx_seq_one_letter_code
_entity_poly.pdbx_strand_id
1 'polypeptide(L)'
;QVKTPRVNGNVTFMHNAKPDPGPLYHRLKNAPIDQIPISKAPRRQKSSRFYVTEKVQLEPTPAFHEVPIHMRQDLFIRKIKQCTVVFDFSDPSSELREKEIKRQTLQEILEYISMNRGVLTENVYPEIIHMFAINLFRPIPPPVNPIGDAFDPEEDEPVLELAWPHLQIVYEFFLRFLESPEFNINYAKKYIDHKFINQLLELFDSEDPRERDFLKTTLHRIYGKFLNLRAFIRRSINNIFFQFIYETERHNGVAEFLEILGSIINGFALPLKEEHKLFLSNVLIPLHKVKSLVLYHPQLAYCVVQFLEKDQSLTYEVITGLLRYWPKVNSPKEVMFLNEIEEILDVIDVHEFQKIMCPLFTKLSQCVASSHFQVSERALYYWSNDYVVSMMAENIKVIMPLIFPTLYKTSKTHWNKTILSLVYTALKLCIDIDPALFDECANEYKNQRQLERKLQKEREDNWKLLRQKVEKMSISNKEAEYTPQESKNEVFQKICDDEIECITNELESVNIIDEDPVNHQKEEKDLHSDLQQIDGPPAQYQTFRRKSIIPVDETVFNELSRHVSLDEVLSHAPGAATQQNMPN
;
A
#
# COMPACT_ATOMS: atom_id res chain seq x y z
N GLN A 1 -67.93 52.23 -38.19
CA GLN A 1 -67.21 53.50 -38.44
C GLN A 1 -66.45 53.89 -37.17
N VAL A 2 -65.14 54.12 -37.32
CA VAL A 2 -64.29 55.07 -36.57
C VAL A 2 -63.80 54.76 -35.13
N LYS A 3 -62.49 54.45 -35.08
CA LYS A 3 -61.36 54.93 -34.23
C LYS A 3 -61.32 54.82 -32.68
N THR A 4 -60.26 54.11 -32.24
CA THR A 4 -59.37 54.13 -31.03
C THR A 4 -59.27 55.43 -30.21
N PRO A 5 -58.72 55.49 -28.94
CA PRO A 5 -57.56 54.73 -28.41
C PRO A 5 -57.46 54.40 -26.87
N ARG A 6 -56.32 53.79 -26.51
CA ARG A 6 -55.75 53.31 -25.21
C ARG A 6 -55.98 54.16 -23.94
N VAL A 7 -56.08 53.47 -22.79
CA VAL A 7 -55.69 53.98 -21.45
C VAL A 7 -55.09 52.85 -20.58
N ASN A 8 -53.99 53.17 -19.89
CA ASN A 8 -53.27 52.38 -18.88
C ASN A 8 -54.10 52.19 -17.60
N GLY A 9 -54.07 50.98 -17.01
CA GLY A 9 -54.66 50.70 -15.70
C GLY A 9 -53.70 49.96 -14.77
N ASN A 10 -53.02 50.71 -13.89
CA ASN A 10 -52.41 50.18 -12.67
C ASN A 10 -53.52 49.98 -11.62
N VAL A 11 -53.60 48.80 -11.02
CA VAL A 11 -54.45 48.53 -9.84
C VAL A 11 -53.55 48.09 -8.69
N THR A 12 -53.48 48.95 -7.67
CA THR A 12 -52.97 48.67 -6.33
C THR A 12 -54.08 48.05 -5.48
N PHE A 13 -53.79 46.96 -4.75
CA PHE A 13 -54.54 46.61 -3.54
C PHE A 13 -53.59 46.20 -2.40
N MET A 14 -54.05 46.51 -1.18
CA MET A 14 -53.30 46.85 0.02
C MET A 14 -52.56 45.72 0.76
N HIS A 15 -51.55 46.17 1.51
CA HIS A 15 -50.79 45.51 2.57
C HIS A 15 -51.65 44.77 3.60
N ASN A 16 -51.17 43.58 4.01
CA ASN A 16 -51.31 43.07 5.38
C ASN A 16 -49.90 42.88 5.97
N ALA A 17 -49.69 43.46 7.14
CA ALA A 17 -48.41 43.54 7.85
C ALA A 17 -47.91 42.16 8.32
N LYS A 18 -46.60 41.91 8.15
CA LYS A 18 -45.88 40.80 8.79
C LYS A 18 -45.21 41.30 10.08
N PRO A 19 -45.11 40.46 11.13
CA PRO A 19 -44.53 40.86 12.41
C PRO A 19 -43.01 40.99 12.31
N ASP A 20 -42.50 41.94 13.08
CA ASP A 20 -41.11 42.38 13.17
C ASP A 20 -40.23 41.31 13.85
N PRO A 21 -39.17 40.78 13.21
CA PRO A 21 -38.21 39.91 13.87
C PRO A 21 -37.17 40.77 14.62
N GLY A 22 -37.08 40.56 15.93
CA GLY A 22 -36.24 41.32 16.86
C GLY A 22 -34.73 41.31 16.59
N PRO A 23 -33.95 42.00 17.44
CA PRO A 23 -32.61 42.52 17.14
C PRO A 23 -31.46 41.49 17.22
N LEU A 24 -31.69 40.24 16.79
CA LEU A 24 -30.66 39.21 16.69
C LEU A 24 -30.28 38.83 15.25
N TYR A 25 -31.03 39.28 14.24
CA TYR A 25 -30.75 38.97 12.83
C TYR A 25 -29.77 39.90 12.12
N HIS A 26 -29.24 40.93 12.80
CA HIS A 26 -28.28 41.87 12.21
C HIS A 26 -26.80 41.58 12.55
N ARG A 27 -26.49 40.50 13.27
CA ARG A 27 -25.10 40.17 13.68
C ARG A 27 -24.43 39.02 12.93
N LEU A 28 -25.04 38.46 11.88
CA LEU A 28 -24.48 37.33 11.12
C LEU A 28 -24.19 37.63 9.64
N LYS A 29 -24.13 38.90 9.24
CA LYS A 29 -23.72 39.29 7.87
C LYS A 29 -22.20 39.26 7.63
N ASN A 30 -21.38 39.00 8.65
CA ASN A 30 -19.91 39.04 8.57
C ASN A 30 -19.23 37.74 9.05
N ALA A 31 -19.92 36.60 9.09
CA ALA A 31 -19.24 35.32 9.27
C ALA A 31 -18.69 34.84 7.90
N PRO A 32 -17.40 34.47 7.79
CA PRO A 32 -16.87 33.94 6.55
C PRO A 32 -17.61 32.63 6.27
N ILE A 33 -18.09 32.49 5.04
CA ILE A 33 -18.66 31.26 4.53
C ILE A 33 -17.51 30.26 4.50
N ASP A 34 -17.52 29.26 5.39
CA ASP A 34 -16.66 28.08 5.31
C ASP A 34 -17.04 27.29 4.05
N GLN A 35 -16.57 27.78 2.90
CA GLN A 35 -16.38 26.94 1.73
C GLN A 35 -15.14 26.11 2.06
N ILE A 36 -15.31 24.79 2.16
CA ILE A 36 -14.20 23.85 2.00
C ILE A 36 -13.45 24.33 0.78
N PRO A 37 -12.16 24.71 0.89
CA PRO A 37 -11.44 25.20 -0.27
C PRO A 37 -11.42 24.05 -1.26
N ILE A 38 -12.14 24.21 -2.37
CA ILE A 38 -11.95 23.39 -3.55
C ILE A 38 -10.51 23.72 -3.95
N SER A 39 -9.56 22.93 -3.46
CA SER A 39 -8.21 22.94 -3.96
C SER A 39 -8.35 22.64 -5.44
N LYS A 40 -8.30 23.69 -6.27
CA LYS A 40 -8.07 23.50 -7.69
C LYS A 40 -6.83 22.62 -7.76
N ALA A 41 -6.98 21.40 -8.27
CA ALA A 41 -5.85 20.53 -8.50
C ALA A 41 -4.77 21.39 -9.16
N PRO A 42 -3.54 21.42 -8.60
CA PRO A 42 -2.46 22.23 -9.17
C PRO A 42 -2.39 21.90 -10.66
N ARG A 43 -2.32 22.93 -11.50
CA ARG A 43 -2.29 22.78 -12.95
C ARG A 43 -1.13 21.84 -13.27
N ARG A 44 -1.45 20.58 -13.63
CA ARG A 44 -0.48 19.47 -13.78
C ARG A 44 0.70 19.97 -14.62
N GLN A 45 1.87 20.07 -13.99
CA GLN A 45 3.10 20.41 -14.70
C GLN A 45 3.48 19.23 -15.60
N LYS A 46 4.07 19.57 -16.74
CA LYS A 46 4.46 18.68 -17.83
C LYS A 46 5.43 17.61 -17.32
N SER A 47 5.47 16.42 -17.91
CA SER A 47 6.44 15.34 -17.62
C SER A 47 7.87 15.61 -18.13
N SER A 48 8.05 16.59 -19.04
CA SER A 48 9.36 16.98 -19.56
C SER A 48 9.52 18.49 -19.70
N ARG A 49 10.71 19.00 -19.35
CA ARG A 49 11.16 20.38 -19.64
C ARG A 49 12.21 20.36 -20.75
N PHE A 50 11.79 20.08 -21.98
CA PHE A 50 12.65 20.32 -23.13
C PHE A 50 12.67 21.81 -23.46
N TYR A 51 13.82 22.47 -23.27
CA TYR A 51 14.04 23.83 -23.75
C TYR A 51 14.60 23.75 -25.16
N VAL A 52 13.73 23.82 -26.17
CA VAL A 52 14.15 23.87 -27.57
C VAL A 52 14.72 25.26 -27.85
N THR A 53 16.02 25.36 -28.07
CA THR A 53 16.72 26.64 -28.27
C THR A 53 16.67 27.13 -29.71
N GLU A 54 16.54 26.25 -30.72
CA GLU A 54 16.59 26.63 -32.14
C GLU A 54 15.62 25.81 -33.00
N LYS A 55 14.89 26.49 -33.90
CA LYS A 55 14.06 25.85 -34.93
C LYS A 55 14.95 25.40 -36.08
N VAL A 56 15.11 24.09 -36.24
CA VAL A 56 15.93 23.50 -37.30
C VAL A 56 15.03 22.90 -38.37
N GLN A 57 15.13 23.40 -39.60
CA GLN A 57 14.41 22.80 -40.74
C GLN A 57 15.05 21.46 -41.10
N LEU A 58 14.27 20.39 -41.03
CA LEU A 58 14.71 19.04 -41.41
C LEU A 58 14.40 18.78 -42.88
N GLU A 59 15.40 18.34 -43.64
CA GLU A 59 15.23 17.86 -45.01
C GLU A 59 14.99 16.33 -45.02
N PRO A 60 14.04 15.81 -45.80
CA PRO A 60 13.84 14.38 -45.94
C PRO A 60 15.09 13.75 -46.58
N THR A 61 15.63 12.71 -45.94
CA THR A 61 16.78 11.97 -46.45
C THR A 61 16.32 10.81 -47.34
N PRO A 62 17.10 10.41 -48.36
CA PRO A 62 16.73 9.31 -49.26
C PRO A 62 16.58 7.99 -48.49
N ALA A 63 15.80 7.07 -49.03
CA ALA A 63 15.58 5.77 -48.40
C ALA A 63 16.80 4.85 -48.61
N PHE A 64 17.04 3.89 -47.70
CA PHE A 64 18.22 3.02 -47.77
C PHE A 64 18.29 2.17 -49.05
N HIS A 65 17.15 1.85 -49.67
CA HIS A 65 17.09 1.05 -50.90
C HIS A 65 17.51 1.85 -52.15
N GLU A 66 17.36 3.17 -52.13
CA GLU A 66 17.70 4.08 -53.23
C GLU A 66 19.22 4.36 -53.29
N VAL A 67 19.93 4.06 -52.20
CA VAL A 67 21.36 4.36 -52.04
C VAL A 67 22.21 3.09 -52.19
N PRO A 68 23.33 3.14 -52.94
CA PRO A 68 24.27 2.02 -53.05
C PRO A 68 24.81 1.56 -51.70
N ILE A 69 25.04 0.24 -51.54
CA ILE A 69 25.44 -0.40 -50.26
C ILE A 69 26.62 0.32 -49.59
N HIS A 70 27.62 0.73 -50.37
CA HIS A 70 28.83 1.39 -49.85
C HIS A 70 28.58 2.79 -49.26
N MET A 71 27.50 3.48 -49.63
CA MET A 71 27.11 4.78 -49.07
C MET A 71 26.07 4.67 -47.94
N ARG A 72 25.50 3.48 -47.70
CA ARG A 72 24.44 3.30 -46.70
C ARG A 72 24.91 3.57 -45.28
N GLN A 73 26.17 3.28 -44.98
CA GLN A 73 26.74 3.53 -43.65
C GLN A 73 26.85 5.03 -43.35
N ASP A 74 27.31 5.83 -44.31
CA ASP A 74 27.38 7.29 -44.15
C ASP A 74 25.98 7.91 -44.07
N LEU A 75 25.03 7.40 -44.86
CA LEU A 75 23.62 7.78 -44.77
C LEU A 75 23.04 7.44 -43.40
N PHE A 76 23.37 6.27 -42.85
CA PHE A 76 22.91 5.85 -41.53
C PHE A 76 23.37 6.82 -40.44
N ILE A 77 24.65 7.19 -40.44
CA ILE A 77 25.20 8.19 -39.51
C ILE A 77 24.52 9.54 -39.71
N ARG A 78 24.30 9.97 -40.95
CA ARG A 78 23.60 11.23 -41.25
C ARG A 78 22.16 11.23 -40.72
N LYS A 79 21.42 10.13 -40.89
CA LYS A 79 20.07 9.98 -40.34
C LYS A 79 20.06 9.99 -38.81
N ILE A 80 21.01 9.32 -38.14
CA ILE A 80 21.16 9.38 -36.68
C ILE A 80 21.40 10.81 -36.20
N LYS A 81 22.30 11.55 -36.85
CA LYS A 81 22.57 12.97 -36.53
C LYS A 81 21.34 13.84 -36.74
N GLN A 82 20.54 13.56 -37.75
CA GLN A 82 19.28 14.28 -37.96
C GLN A 82 18.29 14.05 -36.81
N CYS A 83 18.25 12.84 -36.26
CA CYS A 83 17.39 12.47 -35.13
C CYS A 83 17.82 13.06 -33.78
N THR A 84 18.96 13.76 -33.68
CA THR A 84 19.36 14.47 -32.44
C THR A 84 18.59 15.78 -32.25
N VAL A 85 17.93 16.31 -33.29
CA VAL A 85 17.10 17.52 -33.17
C VAL A 85 15.87 17.21 -32.32
N VAL A 86 15.71 17.89 -31.19
CA VAL A 86 14.57 17.72 -30.27
C VAL A 86 13.48 18.74 -30.59
N PHE A 87 12.23 18.28 -30.62
CA PHE A 87 11.05 19.13 -30.88
C PHE A 87 10.21 19.30 -29.63
N ASP A 88 9.56 20.46 -29.48
CA ASP A 88 8.61 20.70 -28.41
C ASP A 88 7.23 20.15 -28.80
N PHE A 89 6.72 19.21 -28.02
CA PHE A 89 5.38 18.62 -28.20
C PHE A 89 4.31 19.32 -27.37
N SER A 90 4.64 20.39 -26.63
CA SER A 90 3.67 21.22 -25.90
C SER A 90 2.63 21.84 -26.82
N ASP A 91 3.02 22.21 -28.05
CA ASP A 91 2.12 22.62 -29.12
C ASP A 91 2.10 21.54 -30.21
N PRO A 92 1.03 20.72 -30.28
CA PRO A 92 0.89 19.66 -31.29
C PRO A 92 0.90 20.19 -32.73
N SER A 93 0.52 21.45 -32.94
CA SER A 93 0.39 22.06 -34.27
C SER A 93 1.70 22.65 -34.80
N SER A 94 2.65 22.94 -33.90
CA SER A 94 3.98 23.45 -34.25
C SER A 94 4.84 22.38 -34.94
N GLU A 95 5.57 22.77 -35.99
CA GLU A 95 6.62 21.95 -36.62
C GLU A 95 6.15 20.53 -37.01
N LEU A 96 4.87 20.38 -37.42
CA LEU A 96 4.26 19.09 -37.72
C LEU A 96 5.01 18.34 -38.83
N ARG A 97 5.47 19.07 -39.85
CA ARG A 97 6.23 18.50 -40.96
C ARG A 97 7.56 17.94 -40.48
N GLU A 98 8.31 18.72 -39.70
CA GLU A 98 9.62 18.34 -39.18
C GLU A 98 9.52 17.20 -38.15
N LYS A 99 8.50 17.23 -37.29
CA LYS A 99 8.16 16.13 -36.37
C LYS A 99 7.88 14.84 -37.13
N GLU A 100 7.14 14.90 -38.22
CA GLU A 100 6.83 13.73 -39.04
C GLU A 100 8.07 13.20 -39.79
N ILE A 101 8.91 14.10 -40.34
CA ILE A 101 10.19 13.72 -40.96
C ILE A 101 11.08 12.98 -39.96
N LYS A 102 11.20 13.49 -38.73
CA LYS A 102 11.98 12.80 -37.68
C LYS A 102 11.37 11.45 -37.32
N ARG A 103 10.04 11.37 -37.19
CA ARG A 103 9.35 10.10 -36.87
C ARG A 103 9.61 9.04 -37.94
N GLN A 104 9.48 9.39 -39.21
CA GLN A 104 9.77 8.49 -40.33
C GLN A 104 11.25 8.09 -40.38
N THR A 105 12.16 9.05 -40.17
CA THR A 105 13.60 8.77 -40.15
C THR A 105 13.98 7.81 -39.00
N LEU A 106 13.40 8.00 -37.82
CA LEU A 106 13.58 7.10 -36.67
C LEU A 106 13.06 5.68 -36.96
N GLN A 107 11.90 5.57 -37.62
CA GLN A 107 11.33 4.29 -38.02
C GLN A 107 12.22 3.57 -39.04
N GLU A 108 12.73 4.29 -40.04
CA GLU A 108 13.63 3.74 -41.05
C GLU A 108 14.95 3.24 -40.46
N ILE A 109 15.56 3.97 -39.52
CA ILE A 109 16.81 3.50 -38.89
C ILE A 109 16.57 2.28 -37.98
N LEU A 110 15.40 2.19 -37.35
CA LEU A 110 14.97 1.04 -36.55
C LEU A 110 14.80 -0.21 -37.41
N GLU A 111 14.07 -0.08 -38.52
CA GLU A 111 13.90 -1.17 -39.49
C GLU A 111 15.24 -1.57 -40.10
N TYR A 112 16.10 -0.59 -40.42
CA TYR A 112 17.41 -0.84 -41.01
C TYR A 112 18.33 -1.67 -40.11
N ILE A 113 18.42 -1.35 -38.81
CA ILE A 113 19.18 -2.15 -37.83
C ILE A 113 18.57 -3.54 -37.64
N SER A 114 17.24 -3.65 -37.69
CA SER A 114 16.55 -4.92 -37.41
C SER A 114 16.64 -5.91 -38.56
N MET A 115 16.62 -5.42 -39.81
CA MET A 115 16.58 -6.27 -41.01
C MET A 115 17.97 -6.58 -41.59
N ASN A 116 18.98 -5.75 -41.34
CA ASN A 116 20.29 -5.88 -41.98
C ASN A 116 21.37 -6.31 -40.99
N ARG A 117 22.31 -7.12 -41.47
CA ARG A 117 23.53 -7.54 -40.75
C ARG A 117 24.73 -6.71 -41.21
N GLY A 118 25.72 -6.54 -40.34
CA GLY A 118 26.94 -5.79 -40.57
C GLY A 118 26.78 -4.27 -40.45
N VAL A 119 25.67 -3.78 -39.88
CA VAL A 119 25.39 -2.33 -39.78
C VAL A 119 26.21 -1.66 -38.67
N LEU A 120 26.48 -2.38 -37.58
CA LEU A 120 27.10 -1.85 -36.36
C LEU A 120 28.63 -1.79 -36.44
N THR A 121 29.15 -0.78 -37.13
CA THR A 121 30.59 -0.46 -37.19
C THR A 121 31.03 0.40 -36.00
N GLU A 122 32.34 0.46 -35.69
CA GLU A 122 32.86 1.22 -34.52
C GLU A 122 32.42 2.69 -34.51
N ASN A 123 32.42 3.36 -35.68
CA ASN A 123 32.08 4.78 -35.81
C ASN A 123 30.61 5.10 -35.51
N VAL A 124 29.72 4.09 -35.55
CA VAL A 124 28.28 4.26 -35.36
C VAL A 124 27.90 4.29 -33.87
N TYR A 125 28.65 3.60 -33.00
CA TYR A 125 28.40 3.53 -31.56
C TYR A 125 28.29 4.90 -30.87
N PRO A 126 29.26 5.82 -31.02
CA PRO A 126 29.16 7.14 -30.39
C PRO A 126 27.91 7.91 -30.85
N GLU A 127 27.57 7.83 -32.13
CA GLU A 127 26.44 8.56 -32.71
C GLU A 127 25.09 8.05 -32.18
N ILE A 128 24.92 6.72 -32.07
CA ILE A 128 23.72 6.11 -31.49
C ILE A 128 23.56 6.50 -30.01
N ILE A 129 24.64 6.37 -29.22
CA ILE A 129 24.61 6.65 -27.78
C ILE A 129 24.38 8.14 -27.53
N HIS A 130 24.96 9.01 -28.36
CA HIS A 130 24.74 10.45 -28.31
C HIS A 130 23.30 10.82 -28.67
N MET A 131 22.74 10.21 -29.72
CA MET A 131 21.33 10.42 -30.10
C MET A 131 20.37 9.98 -29.01
N PHE A 132 20.62 8.83 -28.38
CA PHE A 132 19.86 8.37 -27.22
C PHE A 132 19.94 9.37 -26.05
N ALA A 133 21.15 9.80 -25.70
CA ALA A 133 21.38 10.72 -24.59
C ALA A 133 20.69 12.08 -24.79
N ILE A 134 20.77 12.68 -25.99
CA ILE A 134 20.13 13.98 -26.29
C ILE A 134 18.61 13.89 -26.22
N ASN A 135 18.02 12.80 -26.72
CA ASN A 135 16.56 12.68 -26.76
C ASN A 135 15.96 12.37 -25.38
N LEU A 136 16.67 11.64 -24.52
CA LEU A 136 16.09 11.11 -23.28
C LEU A 136 16.53 11.86 -22.03
N PHE A 137 17.83 12.13 -21.87
CA PHE A 137 18.37 12.65 -20.62
C PHE A 137 17.93 14.09 -20.39
N ARG A 138 16.98 14.23 -19.46
CA ARG A 138 16.32 15.47 -19.11
C ARG A 138 16.01 15.47 -17.61
N PRO A 139 15.98 16.64 -16.95
CA PRO A 139 15.51 16.70 -15.58
C PRO A 139 14.03 16.34 -15.54
N ILE A 140 13.68 15.43 -14.64
CA ILE A 140 12.28 15.14 -14.34
C ILE A 140 11.68 16.36 -13.62
N PRO A 141 10.51 16.83 -14.04
CA PRO A 141 9.85 17.97 -13.43
C PRO A 141 9.48 17.66 -11.98
N PRO A 142 9.43 18.69 -11.11
CA PRO A 142 9.08 18.46 -9.72
C PRO A 142 7.67 17.88 -9.61
N PRO A 143 7.43 16.96 -8.66
CA PRO A 143 6.17 16.30 -8.49
C PRO A 143 5.03 17.32 -8.29
N VAL A 144 3.93 17.12 -9.02
CA VAL A 144 2.81 18.06 -9.02
C VAL A 144 1.72 17.66 -8.02
N ASN A 145 1.69 16.37 -7.66
CA ASN A 145 0.69 15.84 -6.75
C ASN A 145 0.93 16.37 -5.34
N PRO A 146 -0.15 16.73 -4.61
CA PRO A 146 -0.05 17.31 -3.27
C PRO A 146 0.79 16.41 -2.36
N ILE A 147 1.68 17.00 -1.55
CA ILE A 147 2.53 16.24 -0.63
C ILE A 147 1.73 15.95 0.65
N GLY A 148 1.76 14.70 1.13
CA GLY A 148 1.19 14.30 2.42
C GLY A 148 -0.04 13.39 2.31
N ASP A 149 -0.96 13.51 3.27
CA ASP A 149 -2.10 12.59 3.42
C ASP A 149 -3.21 12.74 2.35
N ALA A 150 -3.04 13.68 1.42
CA ALA A 150 -3.91 13.84 0.24
C ALA A 150 -3.34 13.17 -1.03
N PHE A 151 -2.15 12.56 -0.94
CA PHE A 151 -1.55 11.79 -2.01
C PHE A 151 -1.97 10.33 -1.88
N ASP A 152 -2.84 9.89 -2.78
CA ASP A 152 -3.09 8.47 -2.99
C ASP A 152 -2.42 8.04 -4.31
N PRO A 153 -1.30 7.30 -4.26
CA PRO A 153 -0.63 6.82 -5.45
C PRO A 153 -1.48 5.88 -6.32
N GLU A 154 -2.54 5.28 -5.78
CA GLU A 154 -3.43 4.40 -6.54
C GLU A 154 -4.49 5.18 -7.33
N GLU A 155 -4.93 6.35 -6.84
CA GLU A 155 -5.98 7.16 -7.48
C GLU A 155 -5.42 8.24 -8.43
N ASP A 156 -4.16 8.65 -8.24
CA ASP A 156 -3.55 9.70 -9.05
C ASP A 156 -3.25 9.24 -10.49
N GLU A 157 -3.99 9.80 -11.46
CA GLU A 157 -3.72 9.53 -12.88
C GLU A 157 -2.29 9.96 -13.28
N PRO A 158 -1.51 9.08 -13.93
CA PRO A 158 -0.13 9.38 -14.31
C PRO A 158 -0.06 10.45 -15.39
N VAL A 159 0.91 11.36 -15.29
CA VAL A 159 1.19 12.32 -16.36
C VAL A 159 1.96 11.64 -17.48
N LEU A 160 1.30 11.49 -18.63
CA LEU A 160 1.90 10.90 -19.83
C LEU A 160 2.83 11.88 -20.56
N GLU A 161 3.90 11.33 -21.14
CA GLU A 161 4.86 12.10 -21.91
C GLU A 161 4.32 12.51 -23.28
N LEU A 162 4.39 13.81 -23.61
CA LEU A 162 3.84 14.35 -24.86
C LEU A 162 4.73 14.01 -26.06
N ALA A 163 6.05 13.94 -25.86
CA ALA A 163 7.02 13.58 -26.88
C ALA A 163 7.09 12.06 -27.15
N TRP A 164 6.17 11.27 -26.57
CA TRP A 164 6.13 9.82 -26.68
C TRP A 164 6.23 9.26 -28.11
N PRO A 165 5.60 9.85 -29.15
CA PRO A 165 5.71 9.34 -30.53
C PRO A 165 7.15 9.29 -31.06
N HIS A 166 8.04 10.14 -30.57
CA HIS A 166 9.48 10.07 -30.89
C HIS A 166 10.23 9.21 -29.88
N LEU A 167 9.98 9.40 -28.58
CA LEU A 167 10.71 8.70 -27.52
C LEU A 167 10.52 7.18 -27.58
N GLN A 168 9.31 6.70 -27.86
CA GLN A 168 9.04 5.28 -28.03
C GLN A 168 9.98 4.64 -29.07
N ILE A 169 10.15 5.28 -30.22
CA ILE A 169 11.00 4.75 -31.30
C ILE A 169 12.47 4.83 -30.89
N VAL A 170 12.89 5.88 -30.18
CA VAL A 170 14.27 6.00 -29.68
C VAL A 170 14.59 4.91 -28.66
N TYR A 171 13.68 4.62 -27.72
CA TYR A 171 13.83 3.52 -26.78
C TYR A 171 13.89 2.16 -27.49
N GLU A 172 12.97 1.91 -28.42
CA GLU A 172 12.94 0.66 -29.19
C GLU A 172 14.21 0.47 -30.03
N PHE A 173 14.65 1.52 -30.71
CA PHE A 173 15.90 1.54 -31.47
C PHE A 173 17.11 1.20 -30.60
N PHE A 174 17.21 1.81 -29.42
CA PHE A 174 18.32 1.54 -28.52
C PHE A 174 18.27 0.12 -27.93
N LEU A 175 17.08 -0.40 -27.63
CA LEU A 175 16.92 -1.79 -27.22
C LEU A 175 17.34 -2.76 -28.32
N ARG A 176 16.90 -2.56 -29.56
CA ARG A 176 17.32 -3.40 -30.71
C ARG A 176 18.83 -3.31 -30.93
N PHE A 177 19.43 -2.13 -30.77
CA PHE A 177 20.88 -1.94 -30.80
C PHE A 177 21.59 -2.77 -29.72
N LEU A 178 21.12 -2.73 -28.46
CA LEU A 178 21.70 -3.51 -27.37
C LEU A 178 21.49 -5.02 -27.53
N GLU A 179 20.34 -5.45 -28.05
CA GLU A 179 19.96 -6.86 -28.24
C GLU A 179 20.61 -7.49 -29.48
N SER A 180 21.11 -6.66 -30.41
CA SER A 180 21.75 -7.15 -31.64
C SER A 180 22.87 -8.16 -31.34
N PRO A 181 22.93 -9.29 -32.06
CA PRO A 181 24.00 -10.27 -31.92
C PRO A 181 25.37 -9.70 -32.36
N GLU A 182 25.38 -8.62 -33.14
CA GLU A 182 26.59 -7.93 -33.60
C GLU A 182 27.09 -6.86 -32.61
N PHE A 183 26.40 -6.70 -31.48
CA PHE A 183 26.76 -5.72 -30.47
C PHE A 183 28.12 -6.04 -29.84
N ASN A 184 29.07 -5.12 -29.96
CA ASN A 184 30.42 -5.24 -29.43
C ASN A 184 30.61 -4.34 -28.20
N ILE A 185 30.75 -4.98 -27.04
CA ILE A 185 30.92 -4.34 -25.74
C ILE A 185 32.18 -3.44 -25.70
N ASN A 186 33.24 -3.79 -26.43
CA ASN A 186 34.49 -3.01 -26.42
C ASN A 186 34.36 -1.63 -27.07
N TYR A 187 33.47 -1.48 -28.04
CA TYR A 187 33.19 -0.19 -28.66
C TYR A 187 32.25 0.64 -27.77
N ALA A 188 31.21 0.00 -27.22
CA ALA A 188 30.22 0.67 -26.38
C ALA A 188 30.75 1.13 -25.01
N LYS A 189 31.66 0.38 -24.37
CA LYS A 189 32.16 0.67 -23.00
C LYS A 189 32.89 2.02 -22.87
N LYS A 190 33.33 2.60 -24.00
CA LYS A 190 33.96 3.94 -24.04
C LYS A 190 32.95 5.07 -23.80
N TYR A 191 31.66 4.80 -24.03
CA TYR A 191 30.59 5.80 -24.06
C TYR A 191 29.48 5.51 -23.05
N ILE A 192 29.24 4.24 -22.72
CA ILE A 192 28.36 3.82 -21.61
C ILE A 192 29.20 3.76 -20.34
N ASP A 193 29.35 4.90 -19.69
CA ASP A 193 30.12 5.08 -18.46
C ASP A 193 29.21 5.28 -17.23
N HIS A 194 29.80 5.57 -16.07
CA HIS A 194 29.04 5.83 -14.84
C HIS A 194 28.10 7.02 -14.96
N LYS A 195 28.47 8.06 -15.74
CA LYS A 195 27.64 9.24 -15.94
C LYS A 195 26.39 8.88 -16.74
N PHE A 196 26.56 8.12 -17.83
CA PHE A 196 25.44 7.62 -18.63
C PHE A 196 24.45 6.82 -17.76
N ILE A 197 24.96 5.96 -16.87
CA ILE A 197 24.11 5.15 -15.99
C ILE A 197 23.38 6.01 -14.96
N ASN A 198 24.02 7.01 -14.35
CA ASN A 198 23.34 7.90 -13.43
C ASN A 198 22.20 8.67 -14.11
N GLN A 199 22.44 9.23 -15.31
CA GLN A 199 21.41 9.93 -16.07
C GLN A 199 20.26 8.99 -16.49
N LEU A 200 20.57 7.73 -16.80
CA LEU A 200 19.55 6.71 -17.07
C LEU A 200 18.73 6.37 -15.83
N LEU A 201 19.37 6.25 -14.67
CA LEU A 201 18.70 5.95 -13.39
C LEU A 201 17.80 7.10 -12.94
N GLU A 202 18.21 8.35 -13.15
CA GLU A 202 17.37 9.52 -12.87
C GLU A 202 16.04 9.47 -13.60
N LEU A 203 15.98 8.89 -14.82
CA LEU A 203 14.75 8.79 -15.60
C LEU A 203 13.70 7.82 -15.01
N PHE A 204 14.08 6.93 -14.08
CA PHE A 204 13.13 5.99 -13.47
C PHE A 204 12.06 6.67 -12.60
N ASP A 205 12.27 7.93 -12.20
CA ASP A 205 11.24 8.68 -11.49
C ASP A 205 10.17 9.28 -12.44
N SER A 206 10.18 8.93 -13.73
CA SER A 206 9.17 9.36 -14.70
C SER A 206 7.78 8.88 -14.27
N GLU A 207 6.77 9.76 -14.34
CA GLU A 207 5.38 9.39 -14.03
C GLU A 207 4.77 8.47 -15.11
N ASP A 208 5.32 8.48 -16.33
CA ASP A 208 4.84 7.66 -17.44
C ASP A 208 5.29 6.18 -17.29
N PRO A 209 4.37 5.23 -17.01
CA PRO A 209 4.72 3.82 -16.83
C PRO A 209 5.34 3.20 -18.09
N ARG A 210 5.01 3.72 -19.29
CA ARG A 210 5.55 3.21 -20.54
C ARG A 210 7.05 3.50 -20.63
N GLU A 211 7.46 4.69 -20.20
CA GLU A 211 8.88 5.06 -20.17
C GLU A 211 9.65 4.19 -19.18
N ARG A 212 9.09 3.98 -17.97
CA ARG A 212 9.70 3.13 -16.95
C ARG A 212 9.89 1.68 -17.41
N ASP A 213 8.96 1.11 -18.17
CA ASP A 213 9.09 -0.26 -18.69
C ASP A 213 10.24 -0.40 -19.73
N PHE A 214 10.43 0.60 -20.59
CA PHE A 214 11.59 0.65 -21.50
C PHE A 214 12.90 0.84 -20.74
N LEU A 215 12.92 1.73 -19.74
CA LEU A 215 14.09 1.95 -18.88
C LEU A 215 14.47 0.69 -18.12
N LYS A 216 13.48 -0.03 -17.58
CA LYS A 216 13.65 -1.32 -16.91
C LYS A 216 14.38 -2.31 -17.79
N THR A 217 13.85 -2.52 -18.99
CA THR A 217 14.43 -3.46 -19.96
C THR A 217 15.83 -3.01 -20.39
N THR A 218 16.01 -1.72 -20.64
CA THR A 218 17.30 -1.14 -21.06
C THR A 218 18.38 -1.34 -20.00
N LEU A 219 18.08 -0.98 -18.75
CA LEU A 219 19.00 -1.12 -17.62
C LEU A 219 19.33 -2.60 -17.36
N HIS A 220 18.35 -3.49 -17.44
CA HIS A 220 18.57 -4.93 -17.29
C HIS A 220 19.52 -5.49 -18.36
N ARG A 221 19.34 -5.10 -19.64
CA ARG A 221 20.24 -5.50 -20.75
C ARG A 221 21.66 -4.96 -20.53
N ILE A 222 21.80 -3.70 -20.09
CA ILE A 222 23.10 -3.11 -19.77
C ILE A 222 23.76 -3.87 -18.61
N TYR A 223 23.04 -4.15 -17.53
CA TYR A 223 23.55 -4.91 -16.39
C TYR A 223 24.04 -6.31 -16.79
N GLY A 224 23.29 -6.99 -17.66
CA GLY A 224 23.64 -8.30 -18.20
C GLY A 224 24.94 -8.28 -19.00
N LYS A 225 25.10 -7.31 -19.92
CA LYS A 225 26.24 -7.23 -20.85
C LYS A 225 27.49 -6.59 -20.26
N PHE A 226 27.37 -5.58 -19.41
CA PHE A 226 28.49 -4.80 -18.87
C PHE A 226 28.87 -5.23 -17.45
N LEU A 227 29.72 -6.27 -17.36
CA LEU A 227 30.17 -6.82 -16.06
C LEU A 227 30.83 -5.77 -15.15
N ASN A 228 31.58 -4.83 -15.74
CA ASN A 228 32.28 -3.76 -15.03
C ASN A 228 31.34 -2.71 -14.40
N LEU A 229 30.10 -2.58 -14.90
CA LEU A 229 29.12 -1.62 -14.39
C LEU A 229 28.22 -2.21 -13.29
N ARG A 230 28.20 -3.54 -13.11
CA ARG A 230 27.28 -4.21 -12.17
C ARG A 230 27.38 -3.69 -10.73
N ALA A 231 28.60 -3.54 -10.23
CA ALA A 231 28.83 -3.05 -8.88
C ALA A 231 28.34 -1.60 -8.71
N PHE A 232 28.57 -0.76 -9.73
CA PHE A 232 28.12 0.62 -9.74
C PHE A 232 26.58 0.71 -9.79
N ILE A 233 25.93 -0.03 -10.70
CA ILE A 233 24.46 -0.06 -10.83
C ILE A 233 23.81 -0.47 -9.49
N ARG A 234 24.26 -1.56 -8.87
CA ARG A 234 23.71 -2.01 -7.57
C ARG A 234 23.89 -0.96 -6.48
N ARG A 235 25.05 -0.31 -6.42
CA ARG A 235 25.30 0.76 -5.44
C ARG A 235 24.40 1.97 -5.68
N SER A 236 24.22 2.38 -6.93
CA SER A 236 23.36 3.51 -7.27
C SER A 236 21.88 3.22 -6.97
N ILE A 237 21.38 2.02 -7.29
CA ILE A 237 20.02 1.61 -6.92
C ILE A 237 19.85 1.57 -5.40
N ASN A 238 20.85 1.05 -4.65
CA ASN A 238 20.80 1.07 -3.18
C ASN A 238 20.72 2.48 -2.62
N ASN A 239 21.48 3.43 -3.17
CA ASN A 239 21.41 4.83 -2.76
C ASN A 239 20.02 5.44 -3.01
N ILE A 240 19.41 5.13 -4.16
CA ILE A 240 18.04 5.56 -4.47
C ILE A 240 17.06 4.96 -3.45
N PHE A 241 17.19 3.68 -3.10
CA PHE A 241 16.35 3.07 -2.07
C PHE A 241 16.57 3.68 -0.69
N PHE A 242 17.81 4.00 -0.31
CA PHE A 242 18.06 4.67 0.97
C PHE A 242 17.40 6.05 1.04
N GLN A 243 17.52 6.84 -0.02
CA GLN A 243 16.85 8.13 -0.13
C GLN A 243 15.33 7.97 -0.08
N PHE A 244 14.80 6.98 -0.80
CA PHE A 244 13.36 6.66 -0.80
C PHE A 244 12.85 6.25 0.58
N ILE A 245 13.53 5.35 1.28
CA ILE A 245 13.07 4.80 2.57
C ILE A 245 13.18 5.82 3.71
N TYR A 246 14.24 6.63 3.71
CA TYR A 246 14.61 7.45 4.87
C TYR A 246 14.43 8.96 4.68
N GLU A 247 14.33 9.46 3.44
CA GLU A 247 14.27 10.90 3.18
C GLU A 247 12.97 11.33 2.50
N THR A 248 12.64 10.75 1.33
CA THR A 248 11.57 11.29 0.48
C THR A 248 10.25 10.53 0.56
N GLU A 249 10.27 9.23 0.86
CA GLU A 249 9.11 8.31 0.80
C GLU A 249 8.34 8.36 -0.54
N ARG A 250 8.96 8.89 -1.60
CA ARG A 250 8.38 9.05 -2.93
C ARG A 250 9.43 8.79 -4.01
N HIS A 251 9.12 7.84 -4.89
CA HIS A 251 9.85 7.55 -6.11
C HIS A 251 8.98 6.64 -7.00
N ASN A 252 8.79 6.97 -8.28
CA ASN A 252 7.84 6.26 -9.15
C ASN A 252 8.37 4.90 -9.66
N GLY A 253 9.69 4.77 -9.80
CA GLY A 253 10.35 3.59 -10.40
C GLY A 253 10.74 2.45 -9.44
N VAL A 254 10.22 2.41 -8.20
CA VAL A 254 10.63 1.42 -7.18
C VAL A 254 10.28 -0.01 -7.60
N ALA A 255 9.09 -0.22 -8.15
CA ALA A 255 8.65 -1.53 -8.63
C ALA A 255 9.56 -2.05 -9.74
N GLU A 256 9.89 -1.22 -10.72
CA GLU A 256 10.74 -1.58 -11.85
C GLU A 256 12.17 -1.89 -11.41
N PHE A 257 12.72 -1.15 -10.44
CA PHE A 257 14.02 -1.50 -9.85
C PHE A 257 13.99 -2.87 -9.17
N LEU A 258 12.92 -3.19 -8.43
CA LEU A 258 12.75 -4.48 -7.78
C LEU A 258 12.60 -5.63 -8.79
N GLU A 259 11.92 -5.44 -9.92
CA GLU A 259 11.87 -6.47 -10.99
C GLU A 259 13.27 -6.81 -11.53
N ILE A 260 14.08 -5.79 -11.80
CA ILE A 260 15.46 -5.98 -12.25
C ILE A 260 16.25 -6.71 -11.17
N LEU A 261 16.12 -6.27 -9.91
CA LEU A 261 16.83 -6.88 -8.80
C LEU A 261 16.40 -8.32 -8.55
N GLY A 262 15.12 -8.67 -8.69
CA GLY A 262 14.63 -10.04 -8.59
C GLY A 262 15.34 -10.96 -9.59
N SER A 263 15.48 -10.51 -10.84
CA SER A 263 16.25 -11.24 -11.86
C SER A 263 17.74 -11.35 -11.50
N ILE A 264 18.33 -10.29 -10.95
CA ILE A 264 19.73 -10.27 -10.49
C ILE A 264 19.96 -11.24 -9.32
N ILE A 265 19.05 -11.26 -8.34
CA ILE A 265 19.10 -12.12 -7.15
C ILE A 265 19.03 -13.58 -7.56
N ASN A 266 18.14 -13.92 -8.50
CA ASN A 266 18.06 -15.28 -9.03
C ASN A 266 19.40 -15.73 -9.67
N GLY A 267 20.16 -14.80 -10.24
CA GLY A 267 21.49 -15.04 -10.81
C GLY A 267 22.66 -15.04 -9.81
N PHE A 268 22.43 -14.90 -8.50
CA PHE A 268 23.52 -14.94 -7.52
C PHE A 268 24.20 -16.31 -7.44
N ALA A 269 25.52 -16.27 -7.33
CA ALA A 269 26.33 -17.45 -7.10
C ALA A 269 26.25 -17.87 -5.62
N LEU A 270 26.25 -19.17 -5.38
CA LEU A 270 26.35 -19.75 -4.04
C LEU A 270 27.82 -20.08 -3.72
N PRO A 271 28.29 -19.84 -2.47
CA PRO A 271 27.57 -19.23 -1.35
C PRO A 271 27.30 -17.73 -1.58
N LEU A 272 26.20 -17.22 -1.01
CA LEU A 272 25.85 -15.80 -1.10
C LEU A 272 26.96 -14.93 -0.50
N LYS A 273 27.24 -13.80 -1.16
CA LYS A 273 28.22 -12.83 -0.64
C LYS A 273 27.60 -12.04 0.50
N GLU A 274 28.43 -11.64 1.46
CA GLU A 274 28.01 -10.78 2.58
C GLU A 274 27.39 -9.45 2.12
N GLU A 275 27.86 -8.88 1.00
CA GLU A 275 27.23 -7.69 0.41
C GLU A 275 25.75 -7.91 0.00
N HIS A 276 25.36 -9.14 -0.35
CA HIS A 276 23.97 -9.46 -0.73
C HIS A 276 23.10 -9.68 0.49
N LYS A 277 23.65 -10.30 1.55
CA LYS A 277 22.96 -10.42 2.84
C LYS A 277 22.68 -9.06 3.47
N LEU A 278 23.67 -8.16 3.45
CA LEU A 278 23.49 -6.78 3.90
C LEU A 278 22.46 -6.01 3.05
N PHE A 279 22.35 -6.33 1.76
CA PHE A 279 21.32 -5.74 0.90
C PHE A 279 19.91 -6.21 1.30
N LEU A 280 19.72 -7.50 1.60
CA LEU A 280 18.46 -8.01 2.15
C LEU A 280 18.10 -7.31 3.48
N SER A 281 19.03 -7.30 4.43
CA SER A 281 18.80 -6.79 5.79
C SER A 281 18.58 -5.28 5.87
N ASN A 282 19.35 -4.50 5.11
CA ASN A 282 19.37 -3.05 5.23
C ASN A 282 18.53 -2.32 4.18
N VAL A 283 18.10 -3.01 3.12
CA VAL A 283 17.34 -2.39 2.03
C VAL A 283 16.00 -3.08 1.80
N LEU A 284 15.98 -4.38 1.48
CA LEU A 284 14.73 -5.08 1.16
C LEU A 284 13.77 -5.16 2.35
N ILE A 285 14.24 -5.54 3.53
CA ILE A 285 13.38 -5.60 4.72
C ILE A 285 12.84 -4.18 5.08
N PRO A 286 13.66 -3.11 5.16
CA PRO A 286 13.14 -1.77 5.46
C PRO A 286 12.22 -1.16 4.40
N LEU A 287 12.25 -1.61 3.13
CA LEU A 287 11.30 -1.15 2.10
C LEU A 287 9.83 -1.40 2.48
N HIS A 288 9.56 -2.39 3.34
CA HIS A 288 8.21 -2.66 3.86
C HIS A 288 7.66 -1.55 4.77
N LYS A 289 8.54 -0.69 5.30
CA LYS A 289 8.14 0.41 6.18
C LYS A 289 7.31 1.48 5.46
N VAL A 290 7.63 1.79 4.20
CA VAL A 290 7.09 2.94 3.47
C VAL A 290 5.58 2.82 3.25
N LYS A 291 4.86 3.95 3.27
CA LYS A 291 3.38 3.98 3.15
C LYS A 291 2.89 3.44 1.81
N SER A 292 3.56 3.80 0.72
CA SER A 292 3.24 3.44 -0.67
C SER A 292 3.63 2.01 -1.07
N LEU A 293 3.77 1.10 -0.09
CA LEU A 293 4.14 -0.31 -0.30
C LEU A 293 3.26 -1.01 -1.37
N VAL A 294 1.98 -0.65 -1.44
CA VAL A 294 1.01 -1.23 -2.38
C VAL A 294 1.51 -1.21 -3.83
N LEU A 295 2.25 -0.17 -4.23
CA LEU A 295 2.72 0.01 -5.61
C LEU A 295 3.80 -0.98 -6.05
N TYR A 296 4.53 -1.57 -5.12
CA TYR A 296 5.71 -2.40 -5.42
C TYR A 296 5.81 -3.67 -4.57
N HIS A 297 4.80 -3.96 -3.74
CA HIS A 297 4.79 -5.11 -2.85
C HIS A 297 5.00 -6.44 -3.56
N PRO A 298 4.30 -6.78 -4.67
CA PRO A 298 4.51 -8.06 -5.34
C PRO A 298 5.96 -8.28 -5.80
N GLN A 299 6.61 -7.23 -6.31
CA GLN A 299 7.99 -7.27 -6.74
C GLN A 299 8.97 -7.40 -5.56
N LEU A 300 8.64 -6.78 -4.42
CA LEU A 300 9.44 -6.89 -3.20
C LEU A 300 9.35 -8.29 -2.58
N ALA A 301 8.14 -8.81 -2.42
CA ALA A 301 7.89 -10.16 -1.93
C ALA A 301 8.62 -11.20 -2.80
N TYR A 302 8.54 -11.07 -4.12
CA TYR A 302 9.32 -11.90 -5.04
C TYR A 302 10.83 -11.83 -4.76
N CYS A 303 11.41 -10.63 -4.57
CA CYS A 303 12.83 -10.51 -4.23
C CYS A 303 13.19 -11.20 -2.91
N VAL A 304 12.34 -11.10 -1.89
CA VAL A 304 12.55 -11.72 -0.58
C VAL A 304 12.49 -13.24 -0.69
N VAL A 305 11.47 -13.79 -1.34
CA VAL A 305 11.32 -15.24 -1.56
C VAL A 305 12.50 -15.78 -2.38
N GLN A 306 12.93 -15.09 -3.44
CA GLN A 306 14.12 -15.51 -4.21
C GLN A 306 15.40 -15.54 -3.36
N PHE A 307 15.54 -14.67 -2.36
CA PHE A 307 16.67 -14.72 -1.43
C PHE A 307 16.63 -15.97 -0.55
N LEU A 308 15.45 -16.32 -0.04
CA LEU A 308 15.26 -17.49 0.82
C LEU A 308 15.41 -18.81 0.06
N GLU A 309 15.00 -18.87 -1.21
CA GLU A 309 15.29 -20.03 -2.08
C GLU A 309 16.80 -20.27 -2.27
N LYS A 310 17.63 -19.21 -2.20
CA LYS A 310 19.09 -19.31 -2.33
C LYS A 310 19.76 -19.69 -1.01
N ASP A 311 19.28 -19.17 0.10
CA ASP A 311 19.83 -19.40 1.43
C ASP A 311 18.75 -19.27 2.51
N GLN A 312 18.19 -20.41 2.93
CA GLN A 312 17.11 -20.47 3.92
C GLN A 312 17.56 -20.05 5.33
N SER A 313 18.87 -20.00 5.62
CA SER A 313 19.37 -19.57 6.94
C SER A 313 19.01 -18.11 7.27
N LEU A 314 18.66 -17.33 6.25
CA LEU A 314 18.23 -15.93 6.35
C LEU A 314 16.77 -15.78 6.79
N THR A 315 15.99 -16.87 6.82
CA THR A 315 14.54 -16.83 7.10
C THR A 315 14.22 -16.21 8.45
N TYR A 316 14.97 -16.56 9.49
CA TYR A 316 14.77 -16.00 10.83
C TYR A 316 14.92 -14.46 10.84
N GLU A 317 15.92 -13.93 10.13
CA GLU A 317 16.16 -12.49 10.03
C GLU A 317 15.05 -11.78 9.27
N VAL A 318 14.59 -12.36 8.14
CA VAL A 318 13.49 -11.83 7.33
C VAL A 318 12.19 -11.78 8.12
N ILE A 319 11.76 -12.89 8.71
CA ILE A 319 10.48 -12.96 9.44
C ILE A 319 10.51 -12.04 10.66
N THR A 320 11.61 -12.02 11.41
CA THR A 320 11.74 -11.10 12.55
C THR A 320 11.73 -9.63 12.09
N GLY A 321 12.32 -9.33 10.93
CA GLY A 321 12.26 -8.02 10.28
C GLY A 321 10.85 -7.59 9.89
N LEU A 322 10.08 -8.48 9.25
CA LEU A 322 8.67 -8.23 8.90
C LEU A 322 7.81 -8.04 10.16
N LEU A 323 7.97 -8.90 11.17
CA LEU A 323 7.25 -8.76 12.44
C LEU A 323 7.60 -7.45 13.16
N ARG A 324 8.85 -6.98 13.05
CA ARG A 324 9.27 -5.68 13.60
C ARG A 324 8.60 -4.50 12.90
N TYR A 325 8.39 -4.59 11.58
CA TYR A 325 7.75 -3.54 10.78
C TYR A 325 6.24 -3.73 10.58
N TRP A 326 5.62 -4.61 11.37
CA TRP A 326 4.21 -4.95 11.23
C TRP A 326 3.29 -3.70 11.24
N PRO A 327 2.44 -3.50 10.21
CA PRO A 327 1.53 -2.38 10.14
C PRO A 327 0.48 -2.40 11.28
N LYS A 328 0.36 -1.31 12.03
CA LYS A 328 -0.63 -1.20 13.14
C LYS A 328 -1.86 -0.34 12.80
N VAL A 329 -1.76 0.48 11.75
CA VAL A 329 -2.78 1.49 11.39
C VAL A 329 -3.17 1.46 9.91
N ASN A 330 -2.68 0.46 9.17
CA ASN A 330 -2.95 0.31 7.73
C ASN A 330 -3.30 -1.17 7.45
N SER A 331 -4.59 -1.46 7.40
CA SER A 331 -5.12 -2.81 7.18
C SER A 331 -4.78 -3.40 5.81
N PRO A 332 -4.81 -2.64 4.69
CA PRO A 332 -4.30 -3.14 3.40
C PRO A 332 -2.85 -3.63 3.47
N LYS A 333 -1.95 -2.87 4.12
CA LYS A 333 -0.57 -3.32 4.34
C LYS A 333 -0.49 -4.55 5.23
N GLU A 334 -1.34 -4.67 6.25
CA GLU A 334 -1.38 -5.86 7.10
C GLU A 334 -1.76 -7.12 6.28
N VAL A 335 -2.72 -7.00 5.37
CA VAL A 335 -3.08 -8.08 4.42
C VAL A 335 -1.91 -8.42 3.50
N MET A 336 -1.15 -7.42 3.03
CA MET A 336 0.06 -7.63 2.22
C MET A 336 1.14 -8.42 2.97
N PHE A 337 1.44 -8.05 4.22
CA PHE A 337 2.40 -8.79 5.06
C PHE A 337 1.94 -10.24 5.29
N LEU A 338 0.63 -10.46 5.49
CA LEU A 338 0.08 -11.81 5.59
C LEU A 338 0.21 -12.60 4.28
N ASN A 339 0.10 -11.95 3.12
CA ASN A 339 0.37 -12.60 1.83
C ASN A 339 1.83 -13.02 1.72
N GLU A 340 2.76 -12.09 1.94
CA GLU A 340 4.19 -12.33 1.79
C GLU A 340 4.70 -13.41 2.75
N ILE A 341 4.23 -13.40 4.01
CA ILE A 341 4.64 -14.42 4.97
C ILE A 341 4.14 -15.80 4.55
N GLU A 342 2.96 -15.92 3.92
CA GLU A 342 2.51 -17.23 3.42
C GLU A 342 3.41 -17.72 2.28
N GLU A 343 3.76 -16.85 1.33
CA GLU A 343 4.71 -17.18 0.26
C GLU A 343 6.08 -17.59 0.81
N ILE A 344 6.55 -16.95 1.90
CA ILE A 344 7.78 -17.34 2.60
C ILE A 344 7.62 -18.71 3.26
N LEU A 345 6.47 -19.00 3.87
CA LEU A 345 6.20 -20.29 4.50
C LEU A 345 6.17 -21.42 3.48
N ASP A 346 5.73 -21.20 2.24
CA ASP A 346 5.71 -22.26 1.21
C ASP A 346 7.12 -22.75 0.81
N VAL A 347 8.17 -21.96 1.07
CA VAL A 347 9.56 -22.30 0.73
C VAL A 347 10.47 -22.57 1.95
N ILE A 348 9.94 -22.48 3.18
CA ILE A 348 10.71 -22.70 4.41
C ILE A 348 11.02 -24.19 4.61
N ASP A 349 12.07 -24.51 5.37
CA ASP A 349 12.29 -25.86 5.87
C ASP A 349 11.75 -26.05 7.30
N VAL A 350 11.69 -27.30 7.75
CA VAL A 350 11.17 -27.65 9.08
C VAL A 350 12.03 -27.05 10.20
N HIS A 351 13.35 -26.97 10.00
CA HIS A 351 14.28 -26.50 11.02
C HIS A 351 14.25 -24.99 11.22
N GLU A 352 14.17 -24.19 10.15
CA GLU A 352 14.02 -22.74 10.26
C GLU A 352 12.61 -22.37 10.75
N PHE A 353 11.58 -23.11 10.36
CA PHE A 353 10.21 -22.91 10.86
C PHE A 353 10.13 -22.99 12.39
N GLN A 354 10.78 -23.97 13.01
CA GLN A 354 10.81 -24.13 14.47
C GLN A 354 11.39 -22.91 15.20
N LYS A 355 12.28 -22.14 14.56
CA LYS A 355 12.87 -20.93 15.15
C LYS A 355 11.91 -19.75 15.14
N ILE A 356 10.98 -19.70 14.18
CA ILE A 356 10.06 -18.58 13.97
C ILE A 356 8.62 -18.86 14.41
N MET A 357 8.24 -20.12 14.62
CA MET A 357 6.83 -20.50 14.85
C MET A 357 6.19 -19.77 16.02
N CYS A 358 6.87 -19.62 17.16
CA CYS A 358 6.30 -18.96 18.33
C CYS A 358 5.94 -17.47 18.08
N PRO A 359 6.89 -16.61 17.64
CA PRO A 359 6.57 -15.20 17.35
C PRO A 359 5.57 -15.06 16.20
N LEU A 360 5.68 -15.91 15.16
CA LEU A 360 4.77 -15.88 14.03
C LEU A 360 3.33 -16.21 14.42
N PHE A 361 3.09 -17.35 15.09
CA PHE A 361 1.74 -17.76 15.48
C PHE A 361 1.14 -16.87 16.57
N THR A 362 1.97 -16.27 17.43
CA THR A 362 1.52 -15.21 18.34
C THR A 362 0.97 -14.02 17.54
N LYS A 363 1.63 -13.64 16.44
CA LYS A 363 1.17 -12.55 15.59
C LYS A 363 -0.06 -12.93 14.77
N LEU A 364 -0.09 -14.11 14.15
CA LEU A 364 -1.27 -14.63 13.43
C LEU A 364 -2.50 -14.70 14.35
N SER A 365 -2.30 -15.14 15.60
CA SER A 365 -3.35 -15.15 16.64
C SER A 365 -3.95 -13.75 16.80
N GLN A 366 -3.14 -12.69 16.91
CA GLN A 366 -3.64 -11.31 16.96
C GLN A 366 -4.39 -10.89 15.68
N CYS A 367 -3.93 -11.31 14.50
CA CYS A 367 -4.58 -11.00 13.22
C CYS A 367 -5.96 -11.67 13.12
N VAL A 368 -6.10 -12.91 13.58
CA VAL A 368 -7.39 -13.62 13.66
C VAL A 368 -8.36 -12.92 14.61
N ALA A 369 -7.87 -12.39 15.73
CA ALA A 369 -8.67 -11.58 16.67
C ALA A 369 -9.02 -10.17 16.15
N SER A 370 -8.51 -9.75 14.98
CA SER A 370 -8.77 -8.42 14.45
C SER A 370 -10.27 -8.21 14.23
N SER A 371 -10.74 -6.99 14.49
CA SER A 371 -12.10 -6.59 14.14
C SER A 371 -12.26 -6.30 12.64
N HIS A 372 -11.13 -6.10 11.94
CA HIS A 372 -11.10 -5.79 10.52
C HIS A 372 -11.21 -7.07 9.70
N PHE A 373 -12.34 -7.24 9.01
CA PHE A 373 -12.67 -8.54 8.44
C PHE A 373 -11.65 -9.06 7.41
N GLN A 374 -11.09 -8.19 6.55
CA GLN A 374 -10.11 -8.63 5.53
C GLN A 374 -8.82 -9.16 6.16
N VAL A 375 -8.42 -8.65 7.33
CA VAL A 375 -7.21 -9.10 8.04
C VAL A 375 -7.47 -10.46 8.66
N SER A 376 -8.59 -10.61 9.37
CA SER A 376 -8.93 -11.88 10.03
C SER A 376 -9.21 -12.99 9.02
N GLU A 377 -9.95 -12.68 7.94
CA GLU A 377 -10.19 -13.60 6.83
C GLU A 377 -8.87 -14.06 6.20
N ARG A 378 -7.98 -13.11 5.88
CA ARG A 378 -6.69 -13.44 5.27
C ARG A 378 -5.80 -14.29 6.16
N ALA A 379 -5.77 -14.01 7.47
CA ALA A 379 -5.03 -14.80 8.44
C ALA A 379 -5.61 -16.22 8.57
N LEU A 380 -6.94 -16.37 8.55
CA LEU A 380 -7.60 -17.68 8.64
C LEU A 380 -7.37 -18.56 7.41
N TYR A 381 -7.05 -17.98 6.24
CA TYR A 381 -6.67 -18.78 5.06
C TYR A 381 -5.37 -19.56 5.23
N TYR A 382 -4.54 -19.27 6.23
CA TYR A 382 -3.39 -20.11 6.55
C TYR A 382 -3.80 -21.54 6.95
N TRP A 383 -5.00 -21.72 7.54
CA TRP A 383 -5.56 -23.03 7.85
C TRP A 383 -6.11 -23.76 6.62
N SER A 384 -6.11 -23.11 5.45
CA SER A 384 -6.48 -23.71 4.16
C SER A 384 -5.27 -24.10 3.31
N ASN A 385 -4.05 -23.71 3.72
CA ASN A 385 -2.82 -24.08 3.03
C ASN A 385 -2.30 -25.41 3.58
N ASP A 386 -2.30 -26.45 2.73
CA ASP A 386 -1.91 -27.82 3.11
C ASP A 386 -0.48 -27.89 3.67
N TYR A 387 0.44 -27.12 3.12
CA TYR A 387 1.83 -27.10 3.58
C TYR A 387 1.93 -26.49 4.98
N VAL A 388 1.34 -25.31 5.19
CA VAL A 388 1.30 -24.66 6.51
C VAL A 388 0.62 -25.55 7.54
N VAL A 389 -0.50 -26.18 7.18
CA VAL A 389 -1.23 -27.12 8.07
C VAL A 389 -0.37 -28.32 8.44
N SER A 390 0.39 -28.90 7.51
CA SER A 390 1.30 -30.01 7.80
C SER A 390 2.39 -29.62 8.79
N MET A 391 2.99 -28.44 8.61
CA MET A 391 4.03 -27.87 9.50
C MET A 391 3.48 -27.56 10.89
N MET A 392 2.23 -27.07 10.94
CA MET A 392 1.50 -26.86 12.20
C MET A 392 1.23 -28.17 12.93
N ALA A 393 0.82 -29.23 12.22
CA ALA A 393 0.51 -30.53 12.82
C ALA A 393 1.74 -31.16 13.48
N GLU A 394 2.92 -31.07 12.86
CA GLU A 394 4.17 -31.57 13.44
C GLU A 394 4.58 -30.83 14.73
N ASN A 395 4.23 -29.55 14.85
CA ASN A 395 4.60 -28.67 15.96
C ASN A 395 3.41 -28.26 16.84
N ILE A 396 2.31 -29.02 16.78
CA ILE A 396 1.01 -28.62 17.34
C ILE A 396 1.03 -28.40 18.85
N LYS A 397 1.89 -29.13 19.57
CA LYS A 397 2.07 -29.02 21.03
C LYS A 397 2.48 -27.62 21.49
N VAL A 398 3.20 -26.89 20.63
CA VAL A 398 3.62 -25.51 20.90
C VAL A 398 2.64 -24.51 20.30
N ILE A 399 2.12 -24.80 19.10
CA ILE A 399 1.29 -23.86 18.34
C ILE A 399 -0.14 -23.77 18.90
N MET A 400 -0.78 -24.90 19.21
CA MET A 400 -2.19 -24.94 19.63
C MET A 400 -2.46 -24.07 20.87
N PRO A 401 -1.66 -24.12 21.95
CA PRO A 401 -1.86 -23.25 23.12
C PRO A 401 -1.78 -21.75 22.79
N LEU A 402 -1.03 -21.34 21.74
CA LEU A 402 -0.89 -19.93 21.33
C LEU A 402 -2.10 -19.41 20.55
N ILE A 403 -2.70 -20.26 19.71
CA ILE A 403 -3.81 -19.88 18.82
C ILE A 403 -5.18 -20.13 19.45
N PHE A 404 -5.30 -21.16 20.30
CA PHE A 404 -6.57 -21.62 20.84
C PHE A 404 -7.36 -20.52 21.58
N PRO A 405 -6.78 -19.75 22.52
CA PRO A 405 -7.52 -18.73 23.25
C PRO A 405 -8.19 -17.71 22.32
N THR A 406 -7.49 -17.34 21.26
CA THR A 406 -7.97 -16.36 20.29
C THR A 406 -9.01 -16.94 19.36
N LEU A 407 -8.81 -18.15 18.82
CA LEU A 407 -9.80 -18.81 17.98
C LEU A 407 -11.12 -19.02 18.74
N TYR A 408 -11.03 -19.53 19.97
CA TYR A 408 -12.20 -19.79 20.80
C TYR A 408 -12.94 -18.50 21.22
N LYS A 409 -12.21 -17.42 21.51
CA LYS A 409 -12.84 -16.12 21.78
C LYS A 409 -13.53 -15.58 20.53
N THR A 410 -12.85 -15.63 19.39
CA THR A 410 -13.32 -15.06 18.11
C THR A 410 -14.57 -15.77 17.59
N SER A 411 -14.68 -17.10 17.79
CA SER A 411 -15.89 -17.87 17.41
C SER A 411 -17.15 -17.44 18.15
N LYS A 412 -17.03 -16.76 19.30
CA LYS A 412 -18.16 -16.27 20.09
C LYS A 412 -18.44 -14.79 19.91
N THR A 413 -17.41 -13.99 19.61
CA THR A 413 -17.52 -12.52 19.66
C THR A 413 -17.45 -11.82 18.31
N HIS A 414 -17.02 -12.48 17.24
CA HIS A 414 -16.82 -11.81 15.96
C HIS A 414 -18.16 -11.46 15.28
N TRP A 415 -18.28 -10.23 14.76
CA TRP A 415 -19.53 -9.72 14.18
C TRP A 415 -19.85 -10.28 12.79
N ASN A 416 -18.82 -10.63 12.02
CA ASN A 416 -18.95 -11.16 10.66
C ASN A 416 -19.11 -12.69 10.68
N LYS A 417 -20.21 -13.18 10.10
CA LYS A 417 -20.56 -14.60 10.03
C LYS A 417 -19.59 -15.44 9.19
N THR A 418 -18.99 -14.89 8.14
CA THR A 418 -18.01 -15.61 7.31
C THR A 418 -16.78 -15.95 8.13
N ILE A 419 -16.29 -14.99 8.93
CA ILE A 419 -15.16 -15.20 9.82
C ILE A 419 -15.49 -16.23 10.90
N LEU A 420 -16.68 -16.17 11.48
CA LEU A 420 -17.13 -17.21 12.41
C LEU A 420 -17.04 -18.60 11.78
N SER A 421 -17.53 -18.77 10.54
CA SER A 421 -17.43 -20.04 9.82
C SER A 421 -15.99 -20.50 9.63
N LEU A 422 -15.08 -19.60 9.20
CA LEU A 422 -13.66 -19.91 9.01
C LEU A 422 -12.98 -20.29 10.33
N VAL A 423 -13.30 -19.62 11.43
CA VAL A 423 -12.80 -19.97 12.77
C VAL A 423 -13.29 -21.35 13.20
N TYR A 424 -14.56 -21.71 12.94
CA TYR A 424 -15.05 -23.06 13.24
C TYR A 424 -14.32 -24.13 12.43
N THR A 425 -14.02 -23.87 11.16
CA THR A 425 -13.19 -24.75 10.33
C THR A 425 -11.78 -24.90 10.93
N ALA A 426 -11.16 -23.81 11.35
CA ALA A 426 -9.83 -23.83 11.99
C ALA A 426 -9.83 -24.59 13.33
N LEU A 427 -10.87 -24.42 14.16
CA LEU A 427 -11.04 -25.16 15.41
C LEU A 427 -11.25 -26.66 15.14
N LYS A 428 -12.05 -27.01 14.13
CA LYS A 428 -12.25 -28.41 13.72
C LYS A 428 -10.92 -29.05 13.32
N LEU A 429 -10.12 -28.36 12.51
CA LEU A 429 -8.79 -28.83 12.13
C LEU A 429 -7.88 -29.08 13.35
N CYS A 430 -7.91 -28.20 14.36
CA CYS A 430 -7.13 -28.39 15.59
C CYS A 430 -7.57 -29.65 16.36
N ILE A 431 -8.89 -29.92 16.42
CA ILE A 431 -9.45 -31.14 17.03
C ILE A 431 -8.99 -32.37 16.24
N ASP A 432 -9.07 -32.32 14.91
CA ASP A 432 -8.69 -33.44 14.05
C ASP A 432 -7.19 -33.80 14.17
N ILE A 433 -6.33 -32.83 14.49
CA ILE A 433 -4.89 -33.04 14.70
C ILE A 433 -4.59 -33.69 16.06
N ASP A 434 -5.07 -33.09 17.17
CA ASP A 434 -4.85 -33.60 18.53
C ASP A 434 -6.04 -33.26 19.45
N PRO A 435 -7.01 -34.19 19.60
CA PRO A 435 -8.19 -33.97 20.45
C PRO A 435 -7.84 -33.80 21.94
N ALA A 436 -6.83 -34.53 22.43
CA ALA A 436 -6.49 -34.51 23.86
C ALA A 436 -5.85 -33.18 24.25
N LEU A 437 -4.96 -32.66 23.40
CA LEU A 437 -4.36 -31.34 23.61
C LEU A 437 -5.40 -30.22 23.49
N PHE A 438 -6.39 -30.38 22.60
CA PHE A 438 -7.49 -29.41 22.48
C PHE A 438 -8.29 -29.30 23.78
N ASP A 439 -8.65 -30.42 24.40
CA ASP A 439 -9.36 -30.45 25.67
C ASP A 439 -8.52 -29.85 26.81
N GLU A 440 -7.21 -30.11 26.83
CA GLU A 440 -6.28 -29.48 27.77
C GLU A 440 -6.25 -27.96 27.61
N CYS A 441 -6.11 -27.46 26.38
CA CYS A 441 -6.13 -26.02 26.08
C CYS A 441 -7.47 -25.37 26.46
N ALA A 442 -8.59 -26.07 26.28
CA ALA A 442 -9.91 -25.60 26.65
C ALA A 442 -10.06 -25.44 28.18
N ASN A 443 -9.55 -26.41 28.94
CA ASN A 443 -9.52 -26.36 30.40
C ASN A 443 -8.60 -25.24 30.91
N GLU A 444 -7.40 -25.13 30.33
CA GLU A 444 -6.44 -24.08 30.68
C GLU A 444 -7.01 -22.68 30.40
N TYR A 445 -7.66 -22.48 29.24
CA TYR A 445 -8.34 -21.23 28.92
C TYR A 445 -9.44 -20.87 29.94
N LYS A 446 -10.21 -21.87 30.40
CA LYS A 446 -11.24 -21.68 31.45
C LYS A 446 -10.60 -21.26 32.78
N ASN A 447 -9.51 -21.93 33.17
CA ASN A 447 -8.76 -21.61 34.39
C ASN A 447 -8.19 -20.18 34.33
N GLN A 448 -7.55 -19.80 33.23
CA GLN A 448 -7.02 -18.45 33.01
C GLN A 448 -8.13 -17.40 33.07
N ARG A 449 -9.29 -17.64 32.45
CA ARG A 449 -10.46 -16.75 32.54
C ARG A 449 -10.96 -16.55 33.96
N GLN A 450 -10.97 -17.60 34.78
CA GLN A 450 -11.36 -17.52 36.18
C GLN A 450 -10.32 -16.74 37.01
N LEU A 451 -9.04 -16.98 36.76
CA LEU A 451 -7.94 -16.26 37.40
C LEU A 451 -7.98 -14.77 37.05
N GLU A 452 -8.15 -14.41 35.77
CA GLU A 452 -8.29 -13.02 35.32
C GLU A 452 -9.48 -12.30 36.00
N ARG A 453 -10.62 -13.00 36.14
CA ARG A 453 -11.79 -12.47 36.87
C ARG A 453 -11.48 -12.23 38.35
N LYS A 454 -10.74 -13.13 39.00
CA LYS A 454 -10.30 -12.97 40.40
C LYS A 454 -9.35 -11.78 40.56
N LEU A 455 -8.30 -11.70 39.73
CA LEU A 455 -7.34 -10.59 39.72
C LEU A 455 -8.00 -9.24 39.39
N GLN A 456 -9.00 -9.22 38.52
CA GLN A 456 -9.77 -8.00 38.23
C GLN A 456 -10.58 -7.55 39.45
N LYS A 457 -11.23 -8.49 40.15
CA LYS A 457 -11.98 -8.20 41.39
C LYS A 457 -11.06 -7.68 42.49
N GLU A 458 -9.90 -8.30 42.68
CA GLU A 458 -8.87 -7.83 43.63
C GLU A 458 -8.39 -6.42 43.30
N ARG A 459 -8.12 -6.11 42.03
CA ARG A 459 -7.77 -4.76 41.58
C ARG A 459 -8.89 -3.76 41.90
N GLU A 460 -10.15 -4.12 41.65
CA GLU A 460 -11.29 -3.25 41.96
C GLU A 460 -11.45 -3.00 43.46
N ASP A 461 -11.25 -4.02 44.28
CA ASP A 461 -11.35 -3.92 45.73
C ASP A 461 -10.19 -3.11 46.32
N ASN A 462 -8.96 -3.27 45.78
CA ASN A 462 -7.82 -2.42 46.10
C ASN A 462 -8.07 -0.95 45.74
N TRP A 463 -8.66 -0.69 44.56
CA TRP A 463 -9.05 0.67 44.16
C TRP A 463 -10.15 1.26 45.05
N LYS A 464 -11.12 0.46 45.50
CA LYS A 464 -12.14 0.91 46.47
C LYS A 464 -11.51 1.23 47.81
N LEU A 465 -10.61 0.39 48.31
CA LEU A 465 -9.91 0.59 49.58
C LEU A 465 -9.06 1.86 49.54
N LEU A 466 -8.35 2.11 48.42
CA LEU A 466 -7.60 3.34 48.21
C LEU A 466 -8.51 4.57 48.22
N ARG A 467 -9.64 4.53 47.50
CA ARG A 467 -10.64 5.63 47.51
C ARG A 467 -11.15 5.91 48.92
N GLN A 468 -11.49 4.88 49.69
CA GLN A 468 -11.94 5.05 51.07
C GLN A 468 -10.86 5.64 51.98
N LYS A 469 -9.58 5.25 51.81
CA LYS A 469 -8.46 5.84 52.56
C LYS A 469 -8.28 7.33 52.23
N VAL A 470 -8.37 7.69 50.95
CA VAL A 470 -8.27 9.10 50.50
C VAL A 470 -9.46 9.93 50.98
N GLU A 471 -10.69 9.41 50.90
CA GLU A 471 -11.88 10.07 51.43
C GLU A 471 -11.76 10.33 52.93
N LYS A 472 -11.34 9.33 53.72
CA LYS A 472 -11.09 9.49 55.16
C LYS A 472 -10.02 10.53 55.47
N MET A 473 -8.92 10.58 54.70
CA MET A 473 -7.89 11.62 54.85
C MET A 473 -8.41 13.02 54.48
N SER A 474 -9.25 13.14 53.43
CA SER A 474 -9.84 14.42 53.04
C SER A 474 -10.90 14.94 54.01
N ILE A 475 -11.59 14.05 54.73
CA ILE A 475 -12.52 14.41 55.81
C ILE A 475 -11.73 14.84 57.06
N SER A 476 -10.66 14.12 57.43
CA SER A 476 -9.75 14.55 58.51
C SER A 476 -9.06 15.88 58.21
N ASN A 477 -8.75 16.18 56.95
CA ASN A 477 -8.18 17.49 56.58
C ASN A 477 -9.22 18.63 56.53
N LYS A 478 -10.53 18.34 56.43
CA LYS A 478 -11.59 19.35 56.57
C LYS A 478 -11.92 19.67 58.02
N GLU A 479 -11.64 18.77 58.97
CA GLU A 479 -11.71 19.06 60.41
C GLU A 479 -10.44 19.76 60.94
N ALA A 480 -9.40 19.88 60.12
CA ALA A 480 -8.14 20.57 60.42
C ALA A 480 -8.01 21.95 59.74
N GLU A 481 -9.12 22.69 59.54
CA GLU A 481 -9.04 24.15 59.44
C GLU A 481 -8.85 24.73 60.85
N TYR A 482 -7.62 24.70 61.36
CA TYR A 482 -7.00 25.75 62.17
C TYR A 482 -5.61 25.30 62.62
N THR A 483 -4.58 25.64 61.85
CA THR A 483 -3.37 26.39 62.25
C THR A 483 -2.21 26.07 61.29
N PRO A 484 -1.58 27.08 60.68
CA PRO A 484 -0.42 26.87 59.83
C PRO A 484 0.84 26.84 60.69
N GLN A 485 1.53 25.69 60.77
CA GLN A 485 2.96 25.70 61.07
C GLN A 485 3.74 24.71 60.21
N GLU A 486 4.79 25.28 59.64
CA GLU A 486 5.80 24.69 58.78
C GLU A 486 6.63 23.63 59.52
N SER A 487 6.86 22.48 58.89
CA SER A 487 8.18 21.84 58.92
C SER A 487 8.24 20.74 57.86
N LYS A 488 9.09 20.98 56.87
CA LYS A 488 9.39 20.11 55.74
C LYS A 488 10.26 18.92 56.16
N ASN A 489 10.06 17.82 55.43
CA ASN A 489 11.07 16.86 54.98
C ASN A 489 11.81 16.03 56.05
N GLU A 490 11.27 14.89 56.44
CA GLU A 490 12.09 13.74 56.89
C GLU A 490 11.44 12.34 56.72
N VAL A 491 10.23 12.23 56.17
CA VAL A 491 9.50 10.93 56.12
C VAL A 491 9.68 10.15 54.82
N PHE A 492 10.24 10.75 53.77
CA PHE A 492 10.22 10.13 52.43
C PHE A 492 11.28 9.05 52.17
N GLN A 493 12.10 8.68 53.16
CA GLN A 493 13.19 7.75 52.97
C GLN A 493 13.07 6.44 53.77
N LYS A 494 11.99 6.28 54.54
CA LYS A 494 11.72 5.06 55.33
C LYS A 494 10.62 4.15 54.76
N ILE A 495 9.96 4.57 53.67
CA ILE A 495 8.85 3.82 53.07
C ILE A 495 9.34 2.84 51.98
N CYS A 496 10.55 3.02 51.44
CA CYS A 496 11.03 2.19 50.34
C CYS A 496 11.63 0.84 50.74
N ASP A 497 11.99 0.64 52.02
CA ASP A 497 12.65 -0.62 52.44
C ASP A 497 11.64 -1.62 53.07
N ASP A 498 10.58 -1.16 53.72
CA ASP A 498 9.59 -2.05 54.39
C ASP A 498 8.55 -2.63 53.41
N GLU A 499 8.36 -2.05 52.22
CA GLU A 499 7.40 -2.57 51.21
C GLU A 499 7.97 -3.72 50.35
N ILE A 500 9.28 -3.99 50.41
CA ILE A 500 9.92 -5.06 49.62
C ILE A 500 9.84 -6.42 50.34
N GLU A 501 9.82 -6.45 51.68
CA GLU A 501 9.72 -7.71 52.45
C GLU A 501 8.29 -8.28 52.52
N CYS A 502 7.25 -7.44 52.39
CA CYS A 502 5.85 -7.91 52.40
C CYS A 502 5.42 -8.60 51.10
N ILE A 503 6.02 -8.24 49.95
CA ILE A 503 5.64 -8.80 48.64
C ILE A 503 6.19 -10.22 48.45
N THR A 504 7.30 -10.58 49.12
CA THR A 504 7.90 -11.91 49.02
C THR A 504 7.21 -12.98 49.87
N ASN A 505 6.53 -12.60 50.96
CA ASN A 505 5.96 -13.56 51.91
C ASN A 505 4.51 -13.99 51.60
N GLU A 506 3.75 -13.27 50.77
CA GLU A 506 2.37 -13.65 50.39
C GLU A 506 2.30 -14.68 49.25
N LEU A 507 3.43 -15.03 48.63
CA LEU A 507 3.51 -16.05 47.57
C LEU A 507 3.55 -17.50 48.10
N GLU A 508 3.78 -17.73 49.40
CA GLU A 508 3.96 -19.08 49.96
C GLU A 508 2.74 -19.66 50.70
N SER A 509 1.61 -18.96 50.80
CA SER A 509 0.43 -19.49 51.52
C SER A 509 -0.88 -19.34 50.75
N VAL A 510 -1.02 -20.08 49.64
CA VAL A 510 -2.32 -20.32 49.01
C VAL A 510 -2.78 -21.72 49.39
N ASN A 511 -3.48 -21.84 50.51
CA ASN A 511 -4.30 -23.01 50.78
C ASN A 511 -5.57 -22.92 49.92
N ILE A 512 -5.72 -23.94 49.07
CA ILE A 512 -6.90 -24.25 48.29
C ILE A 512 -8.06 -24.54 49.26
N ILE A 513 -9.19 -23.86 49.10
CA ILE A 513 -10.58 -24.36 49.18
C ILE A 513 -11.50 -23.12 49.11
N ASP A 514 -12.26 -23.01 48.01
CA ASP A 514 -13.69 -22.72 48.05
C ASP A 514 -14.29 -22.95 46.66
N GLU A 515 -15.12 -24.00 46.58
CA GLU A 515 -15.89 -24.40 45.40
C GLU A 515 -17.22 -23.63 45.35
N ASP A 516 -17.49 -22.93 44.24
CA ASP A 516 -18.84 -22.45 43.88
C ASP A 516 -19.35 -23.25 42.67
N PRO A 517 -20.16 -24.32 42.84
CA PRO A 517 -20.49 -25.28 41.77
C PRO A 517 -21.40 -24.72 40.65
N VAL A 518 -22.01 -23.56 40.86
CA VAL A 518 -23.16 -23.10 40.06
C VAL A 518 -22.74 -22.51 38.70
N ASN A 519 -21.51 -22.01 38.58
CA ASN A 519 -21.01 -21.45 37.32
C ASN A 519 -20.29 -22.49 36.44
N HIS A 520 -19.82 -23.60 37.04
CA HIS A 520 -19.07 -24.64 36.33
C HIS A 520 -19.95 -25.40 35.31
N GLN A 521 -21.21 -25.68 35.64
CA GLN A 521 -22.13 -26.45 34.79
C GLN A 521 -22.67 -25.70 33.57
N LYS A 522 -22.67 -24.35 33.60
CA LYS A 522 -23.18 -23.53 32.49
C LYS A 522 -22.16 -23.42 31.36
N GLU A 523 -20.89 -23.20 31.72
CA GLU A 523 -19.79 -23.12 30.75
C GLU A 523 -19.43 -24.49 30.14
N GLU A 524 -19.60 -25.61 30.88
CA GLU A 524 -19.36 -26.99 30.37
C GLU A 524 -20.39 -27.40 29.30
N LYS A 525 -21.66 -27.00 29.48
CA LYS A 525 -22.73 -27.25 28.50
C LYS A 525 -22.57 -26.40 27.24
N ASP A 526 -22.13 -25.15 27.37
CA ASP A 526 -21.90 -24.27 26.22
C ASP A 526 -20.70 -24.77 25.38
N LEU A 527 -19.64 -25.28 26.00
CA LEU A 527 -18.47 -25.81 25.29
C LEU A 527 -18.82 -27.04 24.42
N HIS A 528 -19.52 -28.02 24.99
CA HIS A 528 -19.91 -29.24 24.28
C HIS A 528 -21.05 -29.02 23.26
N SER A 529 -21.97 -28.10 23.52
CA SER A 529 -23.09 -27.78 22.62
C SER A 529 -22.63 -27.01 21.37
N ASP A 530 -21.65 -26.11 21.49
CA ASP A 530 -21.13 -25.33 20.35
C ASP A 530 -20.31 -26.23 19.39
N LEU A 531 -19.62 -27.24 19.92
CA LEU A 531 -18.79 -28.18 19.15
C LEU A 531 -19.63 -29.22 18.37
N GLN A 532 -20.80 -29.62 18.88
CA GLN A 532 -21.70 -30.56 18.20
C GLN A 532 -22.43 -29.97 16.97
N GLN A 533 -22.37 -28.65 16.75
CA GLN A 533 -22.96 -28.00 15.57
C GLN A 533 -22.02 -27.97 14.34
N ILE A 534 -20.80 -28.54 14.44
CA ILE A 534 -19.75 -28.47 13.42
C ILE A 534 -19.88 -29.56 12.32
N ASP A 535 -20.81 -30.51 12.47
CA ASP A 535 -21.02 -31.65 11.55
C ASP A 535 -22.23 -31.50 10.62
N GLY A 536 -22.33 -30.36 9.92
CA GLY A 536 -23.27 -30.16 8.80
C GLY A 536 -22.58 -30.29 7.42
N PRO A 537 -23.24 -30.83 6.37
CA PRO A 537 -22.62 -30.94 5.04
C PRO A 537 -22.40 -29.56 4.40
N PRO A 538 -21.43 -29.40 3.46
CA PRO A 538 -21.12 -28.13 2.85
C PRO A 538 -22.30 -27.67 2.00
N ALA A 539 -22.92 -26.59 2.44
CA ALA A 539 -24.08 -25.98 1.84
C ALA A 539 -23.64 -25.06 0.68
N GLN A 540 -23.72 -25.54 -0.56
CA GLN A 540 -23.65 -24.68 -1.74
C GLN A 540 -24.84 -23.72 -1.73
N TYR A 541 -24.63 -22.42 -1.43
CA TYR A 541 -25.70 -21.43 -1.60
C TYR A 541 -25.26 -20.12 -2.24
N GLN A 542 -26.07 -19.79 -3.25
CA GLN A 542 -26.02 -18.64 -4.14
C GLN A 542 -26.15 -17.31 -3.38
N THR A 543 -25.41 -16.32 -3.86
CA THR A 543 -25.42 -14.93 -3.40
C THR A 543 -26.81 -14.28 -3.58
N PHE A 544 -27.53 -14.09 -2.48
CA PHE A 544 -28.60 -13.10 -2.41
C PHE A 544 -28.33 -12.13 -1.26
N ARG A 545 -28.03 -10.87 -1.62
CA ARG A 545 -27.96 -9.72 -0.70
C ARG A 545 -29.30 -9.55 0.02
N ARG A 546 -29.38 -9.89 1.30
CA ARG A 546 -30.45 -9.37 2.18
C ARG A 546 -30.06 -7.97 2.65
N LYS A 547 -30.91 -6.98 2.36
CA LYS A 547 -30.80 -5.60 2.86
C LYS A 547 -30.97 -5.62 4.39
N SER A 548 -30.04 -5.00 5.11
CA SER A 548 -30.09 -4.80 6.56
C SER A 548 -31.12 -3.72 6.91
N ILE A 549 -31.89 -3.97 7.96
CA ILE A 549 -32.85 -3.02 8.54
C ILE A 549 -32.06 -2.22 9.59
N ILE A 550 -31.84 -0.93 9.30
CA ILE A 550 -31.24 0.05 10.23
C ILE A 550 -32.38 0.60 11.11
N PRO A 551 -32.17 0.88 12.41
CA PRO A 551 -33.16 1.60 13.21
C PRO A 551 -33.24 3.04 12.67
N VAL A 552 -34.37 3.40 12.07
CA VAL A 552 -34.61 4.76 11.56
C VAL A 552 -35.36 5.54 12.63
N ASP A 553 -34.82 6.70 13.00
CA ASP A 553 -35.46 7.68 13.86
C ASP A 553 -36.78 8.15 13.19
N GLU A 554 -37.92 7.98 13.87
CA GLU A 554 -39.26 8.31 13.34
C GLU A 554 -39.39 9.78 12.90
N THR A 555 -38.57 10.67 13.46
CA THR A 555 -38.54 12.08 13.06
C THR A 555 -37.95 12.24 11.65
N VAL A 556 -36.88 11.51 11.33
CA VAL A 556 -36.20 11.53 10.03
C VAL A 556 -37.08 10.91 8.94
N PHE A 557 -37.85 9.88 9.27
CA PHE A 557 -38.82 9.28 8.33
C PHE A 557 -39.98 10.24 7.98
N ASN A 558 -40.44 11.02 8.96
CA ASN A 558 -41.49 12.04 8.73
C ASN A 558 -40.98 13.25 7.93
N GLU A 559 -39.70 13.59 8.01
CA GLU A 559 -39.12 14.65 7.17
C GLU A 559 -38.81 14.16 5.75
N LEU A 560 -38.31 12.93 5.59
CA LEU A 560 -38.08 12.33 4.28
C LEU A 560 -39.38 12.09 3.49
N SER A 561 -40.48 11.73 4.16
CA SER A 561 -41.80 11.56 3.51
C SER A 561 -42.47 12.88 3.11
N ARG A 562 -41.95 14.02 3.59
CA ARG A 562 -42.39 15.37 3.17
C ARG A 562 -41.51 15.97 2.07
N HIS A 563 -40.41 15.32 1.72
CA HIS A 563 -39.50 15.80 0.68
C HIS A 563 -40.04 15.42 -0.71
N VAL A 564 -40.51 16.41 -1.46
CA VAL A 564 -40.84 16.26 -2.89
C VAL A 564 -39.56 16.44 -3.70
N SER A 565 -39.32 15.54 -4.65
CA SER A 565 -38.13 15.60 -5.50
C SER A 565 -38.18 16.79 -6.47
N LEU A 566 -37.03 17.37 -6.82
CA LEU A 566 -36.95 18.50 -7.76
C LEU A 566 -37.53 18.13 -9.13
N ASP A 567 -37.43 16.87 -9.53
CA ASP A 567 -38.00 16.33 -10.77
C ASP A 567 -39.53 16.26 -10.75
N GLU A 568 -40.15 15.95 -9.61
CA GLU A 568 -41.61 16.00 -9.45
C GLU A 568 -42.14 17.44 -9.53
N VAL A 569 -41.41 18.40 -8.96
CA VAL A 569 -41.76 19.83 -9.05
C VAL A 569 -41.68 20.35 -10.49
N LEU A 570 -40.72 19.86 -11.28
CA LEU A 570 -40.57 20.24 -12.70
C LEU A 570 -41.63 19.58 -13.59
N SER A 571 -42.08 18.37 -13.26
CA SER A 571 -43.08 17.63 -14.03
C SER A 571 -44.53 18.15 -13.87
N HIS A 572 -44.81 18.88 -12.79
CA HIS A 572 -46.11 19.51 -12.52
C HIS A 572 -46.21 20.98 -12.98
N ALA A 573 -45.17 21.52 -13.62
CA ALA A 573 -45.26 22.84 -14.25
C ALA A 573 -46.17 22.76 -15.51
N PRO A 574 -47.14 23.69 -15.69
CA PRO A 574 -48.02 23.67 -16.84
C PRO A 574 -47.23 24.01 -18.11
N GLY A 575 -46.90 22.99 -18.93
CA GLY A 575 -46.26 23.20 -20.23
C GLY A 575 -45.40 22.07 -20.83
N ALA A 576 -45.17 20.93 -20.17
CA ALA A 576 -44.31 19.88 -20.71
C ALA A 576 -45.08 18.88 -21.62
N ALA A 577 -44.79 18.92 -22.92
CA ALA A 577 -45.41 18.11 -23.97
C ALA A 577 -44.86 16.66 -24.01
N THR A 578 -45.77 15.71 -24.22
CA THR A 578 -45.52 14.28 -24.44
C THR A 578 -44.94 14.02 -25.84
N GLN A 579 -43.78 13.35 -25.93
CA GLN A 579 -43.35 12.65 -27.13
C GLN A 579 -43.35 11.14 -26.89
N GLN A 580 -44.18 10.46 -27.67
CA GLN A 580 -44.39 9.02 -27.69
C GLN A 580 -43.22 8.28 -28.35
N ASN A 581 -42.83 7.16 -27.73
CA ASN A 581 -41.98 6.14 -28.31
C ASN A 581 -42.58 5.54 -29.59
N MET A 582 -41.77 5.41 -30.65
CA MET A 582 -41.94 4.40 -31.69
C MET A 582 -40.76 3.41 -31.62
N PRO A 583 -40.99 2.10 -31.85
CA PRO A 583 -39.97 1.09 -31.65
C PRO A 583 -39.12 0.86 -32.91
N ASN A 584 -37.82 0.66 -32.69
CA ASN A 584 -36.99 -0.36 -33.33
C ASN A 584 -35.80 -0.67 -32.43
#